data_AF-H2XJK5-F1
#
_entry.id   AF-H2XJK5-F1
#
_cell.length_a   1.000
_cell.length_b   1.000
_cell.length_c   1.000
_cell.angle_alpha   90.00
_cell.angle_beta   90.00
_cell.angle_gamma   90.00
#
_symmetry.space_group_name_H-M   'P 1'
#
loop_
_entity.id
_entity.type
_entity.pdbx_description
1 polymer ?
#
loop_
_entity_poly.entity_id
_entity_poly.type
_entity_poly.pdbx_seq_one_letter_code
_entity_poly.pdbx_strand_id
1 'polypeptide(L)'
;MYESLDVRNLYFAGTNTHSLDWRKSAGGFIHGYRYTVRTLHRIMEWTHHGVQWPAVKFSNPLDLLPHVLKRVNEASDIYQMFSEICDVIIFGEDKISSEYLESFPCPLVSILPHVSGHKVPGSVMVLSMEYGKNFSGVGKDVFHGKRAARDPREGHKASLLHPVIYYYGKLFTTADHIHKHKQWVLPVPDRIVSLIEEFTTKFDAERSHVLMFRRFIEDSIGVDMRHWFANQCLKLSLTETNIPLGCQTPSLPAVTDFISNTVNATPTYQQPLVELDVTNNHRNYIKYLPRYVTKLK
;
A
#
# COMPACT_ATOMS: atom_id res chain seq x y z
N MET A 1 5.65 -15.44 -18.02
CA MET A 1 6.29 -14.29 -18.71
C MET A 1 5.62 -14.14 -20.08
N TYR A 2 5.67 -12.96 -20.72
CA TYR A 2 5.05 -12.74 -22.04
C TYR A 2 5.91 -13.25 -23.22
N GLU A 3 6.76 -14.24 -22.96
CA GLU A 3 7.66 -14.86 -23.93
C GLU A 3 7.10 -16.23 -24.34
N SER A 4 7.39 -16.65 -25.57
CA SER A 4 7.13 -18.00 -26.05
C SER A 4 7.86 -19.04 -25.21
N LEU A 5 7.20 -20.16 -24.96
CA LEU A 5 7.79 -21.30 -24.25
C LEU A 5 8.81 -22.05 -25.12
N ASP A 6 8.59 -22.07 -26.44
CA ASP A 6 9.36 -22.90 -27.37
C ASP A 6 10.44 -22.12 -28.13
N VAL A 7 10.28 -20.80 -28.25
CA VAL A 7 11.18 -19.94 -29.03
C VAL A 7 11.72 -18.81 -28.16
N ARG A 8 13.02 -18.85 -27.88
CA ARG A 8 13.71 -17.81 -27.11
C ARG A 8 13.64 -16.45 -27.82
N ASN A 9 13.49 -15.39 -27.05
CA ASN A 9 13.37 -14.00 -27.49
C ASN A 9 12.16 -13.71 -28.40
N LEU A 10 11.16 -14.59 -28.44
CA LEU A 10 9.88 -14.33 -29.10
C LEU A 10 8.86 -13.89 -28.06
N TYR A 11 8.38 -12.65 -28.16
CA TYR A 11 7.46 -12.06 -27.19
C TYR A 11 6.08 -11.79 -27.79
N PHE A 12 5.06 -11.85 -26.96
CA PHE A 12 3.68 -11.55 -27.34
C PHE A 12 3.20 -10.26 -26.70
N ALA A 13 2.54 -9.41 -27.49
CA ALA A 13 1.99 -8.13 -27.08
C ALA A 13 0.53 -8.00 -27.57
N GLY A 14 -0.24 -7.11 -26.94
CA GLY A 14 -1.64 -6.89 -27.30
C GLY A 14 -2.57 -8.00 -26.83
N THR A 15 -3.66 -8.25 -27.56
CA THR A 15 -4.71 -9.21 -27.19
C THR A 15 -4.22 -10.65 -27.01
N ASN A 16 -3.11 -11.05 -27.66
CA ASN A 16 -2.52 -12.38 -27.46
C ASN A 16 -2.07 -12.62 -26.01
N THR A 17 -1.72 -11.57 -25.28
CA THR A 17 -1.39 -11.66 -23.85
C THR A 17 -2.59 -12.03 -22.98
N HIS A 18 -3.82 -11.95 -23.54
CA HIS A 18 -5.03 -12.36 -22.85
C HIS A 18 -5.08 -13.87 -22.52
N SER A 19 -4.18 -14.65 -23.10
CA SER A 19 -3.97 -16.04 -22.72
C SER A 19 -3.59 -16.21 -21.23
N LEU A 20 -2.92 -15.22 -20.63
CA LEU A 20 -2.46 -15.27 -19.24
C LEU A 20 -3.59 -14.96 -18.23
N ASP A 21 -4.52 -14.08 -18.60
CA ASP A 21 -5.66 -13.65 -17.77
C ASP A 21 -7.03 -14.08 -18.33
N TRP A 22 -7.05 -15.14 -19.14
CA TRP A 22 -8.26 -15.66 -19.78
C TRP A 22 -9.35 -15.97 -18.75
N ARG A 23 -10.55 -15.42 -18.98
CA ARG A 23 -11.72 -15.51 -18.07
C ARG A 23 -11.45 -15.02 -16.65
N LYS A 24 -10.40 -14.21 -16.47
CA LYS A 24 -10.09 -13.57 -15.19
C LYS A 24 -10.20 -12.06 -15.32
N SER A 25 -9.42 -11.43 -16.19
CA SER A 25 -9.25 -9.97 -16.23
C SER A 25 -9.52 -9.36 -17.62
N ALA A 26 -9.27 -8.06 -17.78
CA ALA A 26 -9.64 -7.31 -18.98
C ALA A 26 -8.61 -7.36 -20.15
N GLY A 27 -7.63 -8.27 -20.14
CA GLY A 27 -6.55 -8.36 -21.11
C GLY A 27 -7.00 -8.59 -22.56
N GLY A 28 -8.23 -9.03 -22.79
CA GLY A 28 -8.80 -9.24 -24.13
C GLY A 28 -9.17 -7.94 -24.86
N PHE A 29 -9.21 -6.81 -24.16
CA PHE A 29 -9.61 -5.51 -24.70
C PHE A 29 -8.55 -4.45 -24.46
N ILE A 30 -8.63 -3.33 -25.20
CA ILE A 30 -7.66 -2.21 -25.10
C ILE A 30 -7.50 -1.70 -23.66
N HIS A 31 -8.56 -1.76 -22.86
CA HIS A 31 -8.51 -1.36 -21.46
C HIS A 31 -7.53 -2.22 -20.65
N GLY A 32 -7.34 -3.50 -20.96
CA GLY A 32 -6.40 -4.38 -20.27
C GLY A 32 -5.05 -4.54 -20.96
N TYR A 33 -5.01 -4.93 -22.24
CA TYR A 33 -3.73 -5.27 -22.87
C TYR A 33 -2.76 -4.08 -22.98
N ARG A 34 -3.23 -2.83 -22.95
CA ARG A 34 -2.33 -1.67 -22.88
C ARG A 34 -1.42 -1.71 -21.65
N TYR A 35 -1.86 -2.34 -20.57
CA TYR A 35 -1.07 -2.52 -19.36
C TYR A 35 -0.13 -3.71 -19.48
N THR A 36 -0.56 -4.82 -20.07
CA THR A 36 0.34 -5.98 -20.32
C THR A 36 1.47 -5.62 -21.28
N VAL A 37 1.18 -4.81 -22.32
CA VAL A 37 2.20 -4.27 -23.24
C VAL A 37 3.19 -3.37 -22.50
N ARG A 38 2.70 -2.49 -21.61
CA ARG A 38 3.57 -1.64 -20.77
C ARG A 38 4.42 -2.47 -19.81
N THR A 39 3.85 -3.51 -19.21
CA THR A 39 4.57 -4.44 -18.36
C THR A 39 5.68 -5.12 -19.16
N LEU A 40 5.37 -5.67 -20.34
CA LEU A 40 6.38 -6.28 -21.23
C LEU A 40 7.48 -5.28 -21.60
N HIS A 41 7.12 -4.05 -21.96
CA HIS A 41 8.09 -2.98 -22.24
C HIS A 41 9.08 -2.79 -21.07
N ARG A 42 8.58 -2.63 -19.84
CA ARG A 42 9.41 -2.44 -18.64
C ARG A 42 10.30 -3.65 -18.34
N ILE A 43 9.81 -4.87 -18.56
CA ILE A 43 10.62 -6.09 -18.40
C ILE A 43 11.79 -6.08 -19.40
N MET A 44 11.53 -5.72 -20.66
CA MET A 44 12.56 -5.65 -21.70
C MET A 44 13.56 -4.52 -21.44
N GLU A 45 13.09 -3.36 -20.95
CA GLU A 45 13.95 -2.25 -20.54
C GLU A 45 14.98 -2.67 -19.48
N TRP A 46 14.54 -3.39 -18.45
CA TRP A 46 15.46 -3.94 -17.46
C TRP A 46 16.39 -5.00 -18.08
N THR A 47 15.83 -5.95 -18.82
CA THR A 47 16.58 -7.10 -19.36
C THR A 47 17.64 -6.71 -20.39
N HIS A 48 17.34 -5.74 -21.26
CA HIS A 48 18.21 -5.39 -22.39
C HIS A 48 18.95 -4.05 -22.22
N HIS A 49 18.44 -3.16 -21.36
CA HIS A 49 19.00 -1.82 -21.20
C HIS A 49 19.40 -1.49 -19.76
N GLY A 50 19.14 -2.39 -18.79
CA GLY A 50 19.46 -2.16 -17.38
C GLY A 50 18.63 -1.02 -16.75
N VAL A 51 17.53 -0.62 -17.40
CA VAL A 51 16.64 0.42 -16.88
C VAL A 51 15.70 -0.22 -15.88
N GLN A 52 15.87 0.12 -14.60
CA GLN A 52 15.05 -0.43 -13.52
C GLN A 52 13.58 -0.08 -13.69
N TRP A 53 12.71 -0.92 -13.14
CA TRP A 53 11.27 -0.65 -13.08
C TRP A 53 11.01 0.70 -12.41
N PRO A 54 10.13 1.56 -12.94
CA PRO A 54 9.86 2.86 -12.33
C PRO A 54 9.38 2.71 -10.88
N ALA A 55 10.02 3.46 -9.97
CA ALA A 55 9.75 3.40 -8.54
C ALA A 55 9.55 4.79 -7.95
N VAL A 56 8.55 4.95 -7.09
CA VAL A 56 8.41 6.12 -6.22
C VAL A 56 9.11 5.81 -4.90
N LYS A 57 10.05 6.66 -4.48
CA LYS A 57 10.83 6.45 -3.25
C LYS A 57 10.27 7.30 -2.12
N PHE A 58 10.11 6.68 -0.96
CA PHE A 58 9.70 7.34 0.27
C PHE A 58 10.80 7.22 1.31
N SER A 59 11.13 8.34 1.94
CA SER A 59 12.01 8.41 3.12
C SER A 59 11.22 8.49 4.44
N ASN A 60 9.89 8.60 4.36
CA ASN A 60 8.99 8.70 5.49
C ASN A 60 7.79 7.77 5.30
N PRO A 61 7.53 6.82 6.22
CA PRO A 61 6.38 5.93 6.16
C PRO A 61 5.03 6.64 6.11
N LEU A 62 4.95 7.88 6.64
CA LEU A 62 3.73 8.69 6.61
C LEU A 62 3.27 9.01 5.18
N ASP A 63 4.20 9.08 4.23
CA ASP A 63 3.91 9.44 2.83
C ASP A 63 3.37 8.25 2.01
N LEU A 64 3.52 7.03 2.52
CA LEU A 64 3.06 5.81 1.85
C LEU A 64 1.53 5.74 1.78
N LEU A 65 0.86 6.03 2.90
CA LEU A 65 -0.60 5.96 3.02
C LEU A 65 -1.34 6.82 1.97
N PRO A 66 -1.05 8.14 1.83
CA PRO A 66 -1.72 8.95 0.82
C PRO A 66 -1.42 8.47 -0.61
N HIS A 67 -0.21 7.98 -0.88
CA HIS A 67 0.12 7.44 -2.20
C HIS A 67 -0.67 6.18 -2.54
N VAL A 68 -0.76 5.22 -1.61
CA VAL A 68 -1.57 4.00 -1.79
C VAL A 68 -3.04 4.35 -1.99
N LEU A 69 -3.58 5.26 -1.16
CA LEU A 69 -4.98 5.70 -1.29
C LEU A 69 -5.23 6.37 -2.64
N LYS A 70 -4.31 7.21 -3.12
CA LYS A 70 -4.40 7.80 -4.45
C LYS A 70 -4.45 6.72 -5.53
N ARG A 71 -3.53 5.75 -5.48
CA ARG A 71 -3.48 4.63 -6.44
C ARG A 71 -4.76 3.82 -6.43
N VAL A 72 -5.27 3.46 -5.26
CA VAL A 72 -6.53 2.71 -5.12
C VAL A 72 -7.73 3.46 -5.73
N ASN A 73 -7.77 4.79 -5.62
CA ASN A 73 -8.88 5.61 -6.15
C ASN A 73 -8.73 5.93 -7.65
N GLU A 74 -7.52 6.14 -8.16
CA GLU A 74 -7.28 6.73 -9.48
C GLU A 74 -6.66 5.74 -10.50
N ALA A 75 -6.02 4.66 -10.03
CA ALA A 75 -5.23 3.81 -10.89
C ALA A 75 -6.09 2.81 -11.69
N SER A 76 -6.06 2.99 -13.01
CA SER A 76 -6.84 2.19 -13.95
C SER A 76 -6.18 0.85 -14.31
N ASP A 77 -4.88 0.67 -14.04
CA ASP A 77 -4.16 -0.58 -14.28
C ASP A 77 -4.63 -1.71 -13.36
N ILE A 78 -4.48 -1.55 -12.04
CA ILE A 78 -4.87 -2.53 -11.03
C ILE A 78 -6.39 -2.75 -11.01
N TYR A 79 -7.17 -1.75 -11.40
CA TYR A 79 -8.63 -1.86 -11.52
C TYR A 79 -9.04 -2.74 -12.71
N GLN A 80 -8.48 -2.49 -13.90
CA GLN A 80 -8.84 -3.22 -15.13
C GLN A 80 -8.18 -4.60 -15.20
N MET A 81 -6.93 -4.71 -14.74
CA MET A 81 -6.13 -5.92 -14.71
C MET A 81 -6.09 -6.54 -13.30
N PHE A 82 -7.23 -6.53 -12.61
CA PHE A 82 -7.38 -7.09 -11.27
C PHE A 82 -6.85 -8.53 -11.20
N SER A 83 -6.28 -8.90 -10.06
CA SER A 83 -5.62 -10.20 -9.79
C SER A 83 -4.42 -10.56 -10.69
N GLU A 84 -4.05 -9.74 -11.67
CA GLU A 84 -2.95 -10.02 -12.62
C GLU A 84 -1.88 -8.92 -12.56
N ILE A 85 -2.29 -7.67 -12.38
CA ILE A 85 -1.42 -6.52 -12.11
C ILE A 85 -1.70 -6.02 -10.69
N CYS A 86 -0.64 -5.70 -9.96
CA CYS A 86 -0.64 -5.16 -8.61
C CYS A 86 0.43 -4.08 -8.47
N ASP A 87 0.37 -3.37 -7.36
CA ASP A 87 1.48 -2.53 -6.93
C ASP A 87 2.28 -3.24 -5.84
N VAL A 88 3.59 -3.00 -5.82
CA VAL A 88 4.50 -3.63 -4.85
C VAL A 88 5.26 -2.57 -4.08
N ILE A 89 5.30 -2.70 -2.77
CA ILE A 89 6.04 -1.83 -1.86
C ILE A 89 7.18 -2.66 -1.27
N ILE A 90 8.40 -2.21 -1.49
CA ILE A 90 9.63 -2.81 -0.96
C ILE A 90 10.09 -1.94 0.19
N PHE A 91 10.18 -2.51 1.39
CA PHE A 91 10.69 -1.79 2.55
C PHE A 91 12.20 -1.96 2.67
N GLY A 92 12.89 -0.88 3.06
CA GLY A 92 14.28 -0.93 3.46
C GLY A 92 14.47 -1.73 4.76
N GLU A 93 15.73 -2.05 5.07
CA GLU A 93 16.08 -2.72 6.35
C GLU A 93 15.73 -1.85 7.56
N ASP A 94 15.78 -0.53 7.37
CA ASP A 94 15.41 0.49 8.37
C ASP A 94 13.90 0.53 8.66
N LYS A 95 13.07 -0.09 7.81
CA LYS A 95 11.60 -0.05 7.85
C LYS A 95 10.99 1.35 7.74
N ILE A 96 11.81 2.35 7.46
CA ILE A 96 11.43 3.76 7.31
C ILE A 96 11.38 4.09 5.82
N SER A 97 12.45 3.74 5.10
CA SER A 97 12.51 3.91 3.66
C SER A 97 11.68 2.85 2.93
N SER A 98 11.06 3.23 1.81
CA SER A 98 10.38 2.28 0.93
C SER A 98 10.43 2.71 -0.53
N GLU A 99 10.32 1.72 -1.42
CA GLU A 99 10.21 1.91 -2.86
C GLU A 99 8.88 1.31 -3.33
N TYR A 100 8.09 2.09 -4.05
CA TYR A 100 6.77 1.73 -4.55
C TYR A 100 6.82 1.50 -6.06
N LEU A 101 6.61 0.26 -6.48
CA LEU A 101 6.54 -0.16 -7.87
C LEU A 101 5.08 -0.23 -8.33
N GLU A 102 4.71 0.68 -9.22
CA GLU A 102 3.38 0.71 -9.82
C GLU A 102 3.26 -0.30 -10.99
N SER A 103 2.06 -0.88 -11.14
CA SER A 103 1.67 -1.71 -12.29
C SER A 103 2.51 -2.98 -12.51
N PHE A 104 2.98 -3.62 -11.44
CA PHE A 104 3.80 -4.84 -11.48
C PHE A 104 2.95 -6.11 -11.71
N PRO A 105 3.42 -7.11 -12.47
CA PRO A 105 2.69 -8.35 -12.69
C PRO A 105 2.73 -9.25 -11.46
N CYS A 106 1.58 -9.51 -10.83
CA CYS A 106 1.47 -10.27 -9.58
C CYS A 106 2.09 -11.66 -9.64
N PRO A 107 1.95 -12.43 -10.74
CA PRO A 107 2.58 -13.74 -10.84
C PRO A 107 4.11 -13.72 -10.74
N LEU A 108 4.75 -12.57 -11.02
CA LEU A 108 6.21 -12.46 -11.03
C LEU A 108 6.79 -11.90 -9.73
N VAL A 109 5.97 -11.63 -8.72
CA VAL A 109 6.46 -11.04 -7.45
C VAL A 109 7.52 -11.93 -6.79
N SER A 110 7.39 -13.26 -6.86
CA SER A 110 8.39 -14.19 -6.31
C SER A 110 9.82 -14.01 -6.87
N ILE A 111 9.92 -13.48 -8.09
CA ILE A 111 11.20 -13.22 -8.79
C ILE A 111 11.41 -11.72 -9.02
N LEU A 112 10.79 -10.88 -8.18
CA LEU A 112 10.78 -9.44 -8.34
C LEU A 112 12.17 -8.83 -8.59
N PRO A 113 13.25 -9.18 -7.86
CA PRO A 113 14.57 -8.61 -8.12
C PRO A 113 15.09 -8.88 -9.53
N HIS A 114 14.79 -10.05 -10.10
CA HIS A 114 15.22 -10.42 -11.44
C HIS A 114 14.46 -9.66 -12.53
N VAL A 115 13.19 -9.31 -12.27
CA VAL A 115 12.30 -8.71 -13.26
C VAL A 115 12.30 -7.19 -13.19
N SER A 116 12.47 -6.61 -12.00
CA SER A 116 12.37 -5.16 -11.78
C SER A 116 13.72 -4.46 -11.66
N GLY A 117 14.78 -5.21 -11.37
CA GLY A 117 16.11 -4.67 -11.03
C GLY A 117 16.21 -4.06 -9.63
N HIS A 118 15.15 -4.15 -8.82
CA HIS A 118 15.15 -3.66 -7.44
C HIS A 118 15.54 -4.75 -6.45
N LYS A 119 16.47 -4.42 -5.55
CA LYS A 119 16.81 -5.31 -4.44
C LYS A 119 15.65 -5.33 -3.44
N VAL A 120 15.49 -6.45 -2.75
CA VAL A 120 14.46 -6.61 -1.70
C VAL A 120 15.18 -6.93 -0.39
N PRO A 121 15.69 -5.90 0.32
CA PRO A 121 16.46 -6.11 1.53
C PRO A 121 15.58 -6.39 2.75
N GLY A 122 14.35 -5.87 2.77
CA GLY A 122 13.40 -6.01 3.86
C GLY A 122 12.10 -6.72 3.48
N SER A 123 11.02 -6.32 4.16
CA SER A 123 9.67 -6.84 3.92
C SER A 123 9.07 -6.32 2.61
N VAL A 124 8.03 -7.01 2.13
CA VAL A 124 7.30 -6.65 0.91
C VAL A 124 5.82 -6.56 1.22
N MET A 125 5.17 -5.53 0.69
CA MET A 125 3.71 -5.41 0.69
C MET A 125 3.21 -5.35 -0.74
N VAL A 126 2.09 -6.01 -1.02
CA VAL A 126 1.51 -6.08 -2.37
C VAL A 126 0.05 -5.66 -2.31
N LEU A 127 -0.31 -4.68 -3.12
CA LEU A 127 -1.68 -4.20 -3.31
C LEU A 127 -2.25 -4.83 -4.58
N SER A 128 -3.32 -5.60 -4.46
CA SER A 128 -4.06 -6.14 -5.61
C SER A 128 -5.55 -5.82 -5.49
N MET A 129 -6.22 -5.60 -6.62
CA MET A 129 -7.68 -5.55 -6.65
C MET A 129 -8.21 -6.96 -6.87
N GLU A 130 -9.23 -7.36 -6.10
CA GLU A 130 -9.81 -8.71 -6.14
C GLU A 130 -11.32 -8.69 -6.01
N TYR A 131 -11.98 -9.66 -6.63
CA TYR A 131 -13.38 -9.96 -6.35
C TYR A 131 -13.50 -10.93 -5.18
N GLY A 132 -14.55 -10.80 -4.39
CA GLY A 132 -14.86 -11.76 -3.35
C GLY A 132 -15.15 -13.15 -3.93
N LYS A 133 -14.79 -14.20 -3.18
CA LYS A 133 -14.88 -15.61 -3.62
C LYS A 133 -16.27 -16.05 -4.10
N ASN A 134 -17.33 -15.36 -3.66
CA ASN A 134 -18.73 -15.67 -4.00
C ASN A 134 -19.37 -14.65 -4.94
N PHE A 135 -18.59 -13.77 -5.57
CA PHE A 135 -19.12 -12.70 -6.40
C PHE A 135 -19.88 -13.22 -7.61
N SER A 136 -19.22 -14.04 -8.44
CA SER A 136 -19.76 -14.54 -9.69
C SER A 136 -19.48 -16.05 -9.85
N GLY A 137 -20.27 -16.71 -10.69
CA GLY A 137 -20.15 -18.16 -10.93
C GLY A 137 -21.50 -18.82 -11.16
N VAL A 138 -21.47 -20.09 -11.55
CA VAL A 138 -22.69 -20.88 -11.78
C VAL A 138 -23.50 -20.97 -10.48
N GLY A 139 -24.77 -20.56 -10.53
CA GLY A 139 -25.67 -20.58 -9.38
C GLY A 139 -25.39 -19.51 -8.32
N LYS A 140 -24.51 -18.52 -8.59
CA LYS A 140 -24.30 -17.37 -7.71
C LYS A 140 -25.15 -16.19 -8.17
N ASP A 141 -25.89 -15.60 -7.23
CA ASP A 141 -26.66 -14.39 -7.47
C ASP A 141 -25.80 -13.14 -7.20
N VAL A 142 -25.44 -12.41 -8.26
CA VAL A 142 -24.67 -11.16 -8.18
C VAL A 142 -25.47 -9.99 -7.57
N PHE A 143 -26.80 -10.14 -7.44
CA PHE A 143 -27.73 -9.15 -6.91
C PHE A 143 -28.26 -9.51 -5.52
N HIS A 144 -27.71 -10.52 -4.85
CA HIS A 144 -28.18 -10.94 -3.53
C HIS A 144 -28.11 -9.79 -2.50
N GLY A 145 -29.10 -9.72 -1.61
CA GLY A 145 -29.28 -8.56 -0.71
C GLY A 145 -28.15 -8.29 0.30
N LYS A 146 -27.21 -9.23 0.46
CA LYS A 146 -26.01 -9.10 1.33
C LYS A 146 -24.70 -9.00 0.55
N ARG A 147 -24.77 -8.58 -0.73
CA ARG A 147 -23.59 -8.49 -1.60
C ARG A 147 -22.53 -7.51 -1.12
N ALA A 148 -22.94 -6.42 -0.48
CA ALA A 148 -22.02 -5.37 -0.03
C ALA A 148 -21.69 -5.48 1.46
N ALA A 149 -20.39 -5.51 1.76
CA ALA A 149 -19.89 -5.29 3.10
C ALA A 149 -20.21 -3.86 3.54
N ARG A 150 -20.81 -3.70 4.72
CA ARG A 150 -21.24 -2.38 5.25
C ARG A 150 -20.29 -1.79 6.27
N ASP A 151 -19.41 -2.62 6.81
CA ASP A 151 -18.50 -2.27 7.87
C ASP A 151 -17.06 -2.50 7.41
N PRO A 152 -16.17 -1.51 7.56
CA PRO A 152 -14.76 -1.67 7.24
C PRO A 152 -14.11 -2.93 7.83
N ARG A 153 -14.54 -3.34 9.05
CA ARG A 153 -14.06 -4.55 9.76
C ARG A 153 -14.38 -5.85 9.04
N GLU A 154 -15.38 -5.82 8.18
CA GLU A 154 -15.82 -6.95 7.38
C GLU A 154 -15.28 -6.88 5.93
N GLY A 155 -14.20 -6.13 5.67
CA GLY A 155 -13.60 -6.05 4.34
C GLY A 155 -13.26 -7.40 3.73
N HIS A 156 -12.89 -8.40 4.53
CA HIS A 156 -12.67 -9.78 4.07
C HIS A 156 -13.93 -10.49 3.52
N LYS A 157 -15.11 -9.91 3.73
CA LYS A 157 -16.41 -10.36 3.20
C LYS A 157 -16.87 -9.54 1.99
N ALA A 158 -16.09 -8.56 1.53
CA ALA A 158 -16.40 -7.81 0.31
C ALA A 158 -16.57 -8.78 -0.87
N SER A 159 -17.63 -8.58 -1.65
CA SER A 159 -17.97 -9.38 -2.82
C SER A 159 -17.53 -8.71 -4.11
N LEU A 160 -17.79 -7.41 -4.27
CA LEU A 160 -17.36 -6.63 -5.43
C LEU A 160 -15.84 -6.44 -5.46
N LEU A 161 -15.37 -5.83 -6.55
CA LEU A 161 -13.96 -5.51 -6.73
C LEU A 161 -13.49 -4.59 -5.61
N HIS A 162 -12.49 -5.02 -4.86
CA HIS A 162 -11.97 -4.28 -3.72
C HIS A 162 -10.45 -4.45 -3.56
N PRO A 163 -9.77 -3.48 -2.91
CA PRO A 163 -8.35 -3.57 -2.60
C PRO A 163 -8.05 -4.62 -1.54
N VAL A 164 -7.06 -5.47 -1.81
CA VAL A 164 -6.50 -6.45 -0.89
C VAL A 164 -5.01 -6.21 -0.78
N ILE A 165 -4.54 -6.02 0.46
CA ILE A 165 -3.14 -5.74 0.76
C ILE A 165 -2.54 -6.92 1.49
N TYR A 166 -1.51 -7.51 0.88
CA TYR A 166 -0.73 -8.62 1.39
C TYR A 166 0.57 -8.09 1.99
N TYR A 167 0.94 -8.55 3.18
CA TYR A 167 2.23 -8.25 3.77
C TYR A 167 3.04 -9.53 4.00
N TYR A 168 4.29 -9.50 3.56
CA TYR A 168 5.27 -10.55 3.75
C TYR A 168 6.49 -9.96 4.44
N GLY A 169 6.86 -10.49 5.61
CA GLY A 169 8.08 -10.14 6.32
C GLY A 169 9.34 -10.45 5.50
N LYS A 170 9.25 -11.41 4.59
CA LYS A 170 10.27 -11.73 3.59
C LYS A 170 9.61 -12.11 2.26
N LEU A 171 10.26 -11.78 1.15
CA LEU A 171 9.78 -12.20 -0.18
C LEU A 171 9.59 -13.72 -0.26
N PHE A 172 8.39 -14.13 -0.66
CA PHE A 172 8.04 -15.55 -0.85
C PHE A 172 8.74 -16.15 -2.06
N THR A 173 8.93 -17.47 -2.05
CA THR A 173 9.66 -18.17 -3.10
C THR A 173 8.77 -18.49 -4.31
N THR A 174 9.38 -18.84 -5.44
CA THR A 174 8.64 -19.34 -6.60
C THR A 174 7.89 -20.63 -6.28
N ALA A 175 8.42 -21.47 -5.38
CA ALA A 175 7.72 -22.68 -4.92
C ALA A 175 6.43 -22.32 -4.17
N ASP A 176 6.45 -21.33 -3.28
CA ASP A 176 5.25 -20.86 -2.58
C ASP A 176 4.20 -20.34 -3.57
N HIS A 177 4.65 -19.61 -4.59
CA HIS A 177 3.77 -19.11 -5.66
C HIS A 177 3.12 -20.23 -6.46
N ILE A 178 3.86 -21.30 -6.79
CA ILE A 178 3.35 -22.43 -7.57
C ILE A 178 2.37 -23.27 -6.75
N HIS A 179 2.66 -23.50 -5.46
CA HIS A 179 1.84 -24.37 -4.60
C HIS A 179 0.67 -23.64 -3.93
N LYS A 180 0.51 -22.33 -4.14
CA LYS A 180 -0.61 -21.57 -3.58
C LYS A 180 -1.95 -22.14 -4.05
N HIS A 181 -2.98 -21.95 -3.23
CA HIS A 181 -4.34 -22.35 -3.58
C HIS A 181 -4.81 -21.62 -4.85
N LYS A 182 -5.46 -22.33 -5.78
CA LYS A 182 -5.87 -21.79 -7.11
C LYS A 182 -6.72 -20.53 -7.05
N GLN A 183 -7.50 -20.35 -5.99
CA GLN A 183 -8.36 -19.18 -5.78
C GLN A 183 -7.64 -17.97 -5.18
N TRP A 184 -6.37 -18.10 -4.79
CA TRP A 184 -5.60 -17.01 -4.21
C TRP A 184 -4.72 -16.34 -5.27
N VAL A 185 -4.67 -15.01 -5.26
CA VAL A 185 -3.82 -14.23 -6.17
C VAL A 185 -2.35 -14.38 -5.81
N LEU A 186 -2.02 -14.39 -4.52
CA LEU A 186 -0.66 -14.57 -4.02
C LEU A 186 -0.63 -15.70 -2.96
N PRO A 187 0.55 -16.20 -2.58
CA PRO A 187 0.68 -17.14 -1.46
C PRO A 187 0.10 -16.61 -0.15
N VAL A 188 0.03 -17.47 0.86
CA VAL A 188 -0.46 -17.06 2.18
C VAL A 188 0.50 -16.01 2.77
N PRO A 189 0.03 -14.79 3.09
CA PRO A 189 0.86 -13.73 3.66
C PRO A 189 0.94 -13.84 5.18
N ASP A 190 1.93 -13.17 5.78
CA ASP A 190 2.02 -13.03 7.25
C ASP A 190 0.85 -12.23 7.81
N ARG A 191 0.41 -11.21 7.05
CA ARG A 191 -0.75 -10.37 7.35
C ARG A 191 -1.47 -9.98 6.07
N ILE A 192 -2.78 -9.83 6.18
CA ILE A 192 -3.64 -9.40 5.09
C ILE A 192 -4.69 -8.42 5.61
N VAL A 193 -5.00 -7.41 4.81
CA VAL A 193 -6.15 -6.55 5.03
C VAL A 193 -6.90 -6.35 3.71
N SER A 194 -8.22 -6.49 3.77
CA SER A 194 -9.10 -6.17 2.65
C SER A 194 -9.84 -4.88 2.98
N LEU A 195 -9.83 -3.93 2.06
CA LEU A 195 -10.68 -2.75 2.16
C LEU A 195 -12.08 -3.14 1.64
N ILE A 196 -13.15 -2.54 2.15
CA ILE A 196 -14.49 -2.82 1.62
C ILE A 196 -14.60 -2.23 0.22
N GLU A 197 -15.42 -2.88 -0.59
CA GLU A 197 -15.92 -2.30 -1.82
C GLU A 197 -16.63 -0.98 -1.55
N GLU A 198 -16.32 0.04 -2.34
CA GLU A 198 -17.03 1.32 -2.31
C GLU A 198 -17.63 1.56 -3.68
N PHE A 199 -18.96 1.66 -3.77
CA PHE A 199 -19.66 1.80 -5.05
C PHE A 199 -19.27 3.10 -5.76
N THR A 200 -18.98 4.15 -4.98
CA THR A 200 -18.50 5.43 -5.51
C THR A 200 -17.01 5.45 -5.81
N THR A 201 -16.31 4.32 -5.60
CA THR A 201 -14.86 4.18 -5.71
C THR A 201 -14.09 5.25 -4.94
N LYS A 202 -14.60 5.65 -3.76
CA LYS A 202 -14.00 6.61 -2.83
C LYS A 202 -13.49 5.91 -1.58
N PHE A 203 -12.33 5.29 -1.71
CA PHE A 203 -11.70 4.55 -0.63
C PHE A 203 -11.11 5.45 0.47
N ASP A 204 -11.12 6.77 0.29
CA ASP A 204 -10.57 7.81 1.17
C ASP A 204 -11.62 8.59 1.98
N ALA A 205 -12.90 8.23 1.91
CA ALA A 205 -13.97 8.93 2.64
C ALA A 205 -13.79 8.92 4.18
N GLU A 206 -14.27 9.95 4.89
CA GLU A 206 -14.02 10.18 6.32
C GLU A 206 -14.47 9.04 7.27
N ARG A 207 -15.41 8.19 6.84
CA ARG A 207 -15.86 6.98 7.57
C ARG A 207 -15.19 5.69 7.11
N SER A 208 -14.15 5.77 6.28
CA SER A 208 -13.58 4.64 5.57
C SER A 208 -12.31 4.09 6.22
N HIS A 209 -11.83 3.04 5.58
CA HIS A 209 -10.64 2.22 5.83
C HIS A 209 -9.35 2.91 6.22
N VAL A 210 -9.22 4.23 6.07
CA VAL A 210 -7.96 4.96 6.26
C VAL A 210 -7.32 4.64 7.62
N LEU A 211 -8.09 4.69 8.70
CA LEU A 211 -7.57 4.37 10.04
C LEU A 211 -7.15 2.91 10.18
N MET A 212 -7.93 1.98 9.62
CA MET A 212 -7.61 0.55 9.65
C MET A 212 -6.37 0.25 8.84
N PHE A 213 -6.27 0.82 7.64
CA PHE A 213 -5.16 0.59 6.74
C PHE A 213 -3.87 1.20 7.30
N ARG A 214 -3.96 2.40 7.87
CA ARG A 214 -2.84 3.00 8.60
C ARG A 214 -2.37 2.10 9.73
N ARG A 215 -3.29 1.59 10.56
CA ARG A 215 -2.96 0.65 11.65
C ARG A 215 -2.36 -0.65 11.15
N PHE A 216 -2.85 -1.16 10.02
CA PHE A 216 -2.28 -2.34 9.38
C PHE A 216 -0.83 -2.12 8.96
N ILE A 217 -0.50 -0.98 8.33
CA ILE A 217 0.89 -0.65 7.98
C ILE A 217 1.72 -0.53 9.26
N GLU A 218 1.28 0.28 10.24
CA GLU A 218 1.98 0.49 11.53
C GLU A 218 2.32 -0.85 12.21
N ASP A 219 1.34 -1.76 12.31
CA ASP A 219 1.51 -3.07 12.94
C ASP A 219 2.35 -4.04 12.09
N SER A 220 2.40 -3.86 10.77
CA SER A 220 3.17 -4.72 9.87
C SER A 220 4.65 -4.37 9.90
N ILE A 221 5.00 -3.08 9.81
CA ILE A 221 6.40 -2.62 9.83
C ILE A 221 6.91 -2.35 11.25
N GLY A 222 6.02 -2.16 12.23
CA GLY A 222 6.39 -1.84 13.61
C GLY A 222 6.86 -0.40 13.81
N VAL A 223 6.39 0.54 12.97
CA VAL A 223 6.73 1.97 13.03
C VAL A 223 5.47 2.76 13.36
N ASP A 224 5.57 3.71 14.30
CA ASP A 224 4.47 4.59 14.65
C ASP A 224 4.30 5.70 13.60
N MET A 225 3.17 5.68 12.90
CA MET A 225 2.80 6.62 11.85
C MET A 225 1.76 7.64 12.33
N ARG A 226 1.72 7.95 13.63
CA ARG A 226 0.91 9.06 14.14
C ARG A 226 1.36 10.40 13.57
N HIS A 227 0.37 11.14 13.08
CA HIS A 227 0.51 12.57 12.87
C HIS A 227 0.49 13.26 14.23
N TRP A 228 1.51 14.08 14.48
CA TRP A 228 1.68 14.84 15.71
C TRP A 228 1.65 16.32 15.38
N PHE A 229 0.90 17.09 16.17
CA PHE A 229 0.89 18.54 16.04
C PHE A 229 2.16 19.16 16.62
N ALA A 230 2.56 20.32 16.13
CA ALA A 230 3.78 21.01 16.56
C ALA A 230 3.84 21.23 18.08
N ASN A 231 2.72 21.57 18.72
CA ASN A 231 2.63 21.73 20.17
C ASN A 231 2.84 20.42 20.94
N GLN A 232 2.37 19.28 20.39
CA GLN A 232 2.58 17.96 20.97
C GLN A 232 4.04 17.54 20.85
N CYS A 233 4.65 17.77 19.68
CA CYS A 233 6.07 17.51 19.47
C CYS A 233 6.95 18.36 20.38
N LEU A 234 6.65 19.66 20.53
CA LEU A 234 7.37 20.54 21.46
C LEU A 234 7.24 20.06 22.90
N LYS A 235 6.03 19.66 23.33
CA LYS A 235 5.83 19.12 24.68
C LYS A 235 6.65 17.85 24.88
N LEU A 236 6.65 16.93 23.91
CA LEU A 236 7.43 15.69 23.97
C LEU A 236 8.94 15.96 23.97
N SER A 237 9.43 16.90 23.15
CA SER A 237 10.87 17.23 23.13
C SER A 237 11.36 17.85 24.45
N LEU A 238 10.47 18.45 25.23
CA LEU A 238 10.78 19.02 26.55
C LEU A 238 10.63 18.01 27.70
N THR A 239 9.95 16.88 27.49
CA THR A 239 9.60 15.93 28.57
C THR A 239 10.18 14.54 28.39
N GLU A 240 10.49 14.14 27.15
CA GLU A 240 10.94 12.79 26.79
C GLU A 240 12.31 12.85 26.12
N THR A 241 13.13 11.83 26.34
CA THR A 241 14.44 11.71 25.69
C THR A 241 14.35 11.20 24.25
N ASN A 242 13.29 10.46 23.92
CA ASN A 242 13.05 9.89 22.59
C ASN A 242 11.75 10.46 22.00
N ILE A 243 11.89 11.22 20.92
CA ILE A 243 10.75 11.82 20.21
C ILE A 243 10.26 10.86 19.11
N PRO A 244 8.94 10.72 18.89
CA PRO A 244 8.39 9.90 17.79
C PRO A 244 8.87 10.35 16.42
N LEU A 245 8.94 9.44 15.45
CA LEU A 245 9.40 9.72 14.08
C LEU A 245 8.64 10.90 13.43
N GLY A 246 7.32 10.99 13.64
CA GLY A 246 6.51 12.11 13.13
C GLY A 246 6.86 13.49 13.71
N CYS A 247 7.64 13.54 14.79
CA CYS A 247 8.18 14.78 15.37
C CYS A 247 9.64 15.05 14.99
N GLN A 248 10.31 14.11 14.31
CA GLN A 248 11.72 14.22 13.90
C GLN A 248 11.88 14.94 12.55
N THR A 249 10.79 15.27 11.86
CA THR A 249 10.84 15.99 10.58
C THR A 249 11.38 17.42 10.72
N PRO A 250 12.17 17.94 9.76
CA PRO A 250 12.85 19.25 9.87
C PRO A 250 11.91 20.47 9.79
N SER A 251 10.59 20.31 9.81
CA SER A 251 9.63 21.41 9.66
C SER A 251 9.42 22.23 10.94
N LEU A 252 10.19 21.97 11.99
CA LEU A 252 10.32 22.87 13.14
C LEU A 252 11.66 23.60 12.98
N PRO A 253 11.66 24.93 12.73
CA PRO A 253 12.91 25.68 12.75
C PRO A 253 13.56 25.51 14.12
N ALA A 254 14.72 24.85 14.13
CA ALA A 254 15.74 24.87 15.18
C ALA A 254 15.21 24.81 16.63
N VAL A 255 14.74 23.64 17.08
CA VAL A 255 14.73 23.33 18.53
C VAL A 255 16.06 22.70 18.96
N THR A 256 16.83 22.15 18.02
CA THR A 256 18.16 21.58 18.30
C THR A 256 19.22 22.64 18.64
N ASP A 257 19.05 23.89 18.20
CA ASP A 257 20.00 24.97 18.49
C ASP A 257 19.70 25.72 19.81
N PHE A 258 18.57 25.41 20.46
CA PHE A 258 18.21 26.03 21.74
C PHE A 258 18.96 25.43 22.94
N ILE A 259 19.47 24.20 22.83
CA ILE A 259 20.19 23.55 23.94
C ILE A 259 21.66 23.99 23.99
N SER A 260 22.25 24.42 22.86
CA SER A 260 23.66 24.87 22.82
C SER A 260 23.88 26.34 23.19
N ASN A 261 22.84 27.19 23.14
CA ASN A 261 23.00 28.65 23.22
C ASN A 261 22.48 29.32 24.50
N THR A 262 21.96 28.57 25.47
CA THR A 262 21.38 29.15 26.71
C THR A 262 22.39 29.54 27.79
N VAL A 263 23.69 29.64 27.49
CA VAL A 263 24.67 30.10 28.49
C VAL A 263 24.81 31.62 28.54
N ASN A 264 24.45 32.39 27.50
CA ASN A 264 24.67 33.85 27.51
C ASN A 264 23.64 34.62 26.67
N ALA A 265 22.50 35.01 27.25
CA ALA A 265 21.79 36.23 26.82
C ALA A 265 20.67 36.64 27.81
N THR A 266 20.74 37.87 28.28
CA THR A 266 19.68 38.60 29.01
C THR A 266 18.54 39.03 28.09
N PRO A 267 17.30 39.24 28.60
CA PRO A 267 16.11 39.40 27.76
C PRO A 267 15.79 40.86 27.44
N THR A 268 15.38 41.15 26.20
CA THR A 268 14.66 42.39 25.86
C THR A 268 13.51 42.14 24.88
N TYR A 269 12.31 42.48 25.37
CA TYR A 269 11.15 43.11 24.73
C TYR A 269 10.21 42.35 23.73
N GLN A 270 9.02 42.08 24.28
CA GLN A 270 7.62 42.09 23.79
C GLN A 270 7.26 42.36 22.31
N GLN A 271 6.33 41.57 21.76
CA GLN A 271 4.94 41.95 21.34
C GLN A 271 4.20 40.76 20.65
N PRO A 272 2.86 40.78 20.43
CA PRO A 272 1.84 40.29 21.36
C PRO A 272 1.10 39.02 20.89
N LEU A 273 0.42 38.37 21.84
CA LEU A 273 -0.48 37.24 21.65
C LEU A 273 -1.73 37.64 20.86
N VAL A 274 -2.07 36.86 19.84
CA VAL A 274 -3.44 36.77 19.32
C VAL A 274 -4.04 35.48 19.86
N GLU A 275 -4.96 35.65 20.82
CA GLU A 275 -5.81 34.61 21.38
C GLU A 275 -6.87 34.23 20.33
N LEU A 276 -6.85 32.97 19.88
CA LEU A 276 -8.01 32.34 19.24
C LEU A 276 -8.48 31.23 20.18
N ASP A 277 -9.50 31.59 20.96
CA ASP A 277 -10.30 30.71 21.79
C ASP A 277 -11.11 29.77 20.89
N VAL A 278 -10.75 28.49 20.89
CA VAL A 278 -11.64 27.40 20.46
C VAL A 278 -11.67 26.38 21.60
N THR A 279 -12.38 26.75 22.65
CA THR A 279 -12.85 25.83 23.67
C THR A 279 -13.89 24.86 23.10
N ASN A 280 -13.74 23.59 23.48
CA ASN A 280 -14.73 22.51 23.48
C ASN A 280 -15.32 22.02 22.14
N ASN A 281 -14.78 20.91 21.64
CA ASN A 281 -15.46 19.61 21.77
C ASN A 281 -14.53 18.46 21.33
N HIS A 282 -14.83 17.23 21.79
CA HIS A 282 -14.09 15.97 21.57
C HIS A 282 -13.22 15.47 22.75
N ARG A 283 -13.78 15.51 23.96
CA ARG A 283 -13.59 14.37 24.88
C ARG A 283 -14.63 13.30 24.56
N ASN A 284 -14.20 12.04 24.57
CA ASN A 284 -15.01 10.80 24.52
C ASN A 284 -15.21 10.11 23.16
N TYR A 285 -14.14 9.74 22.44
CA TYR A 285 -14.22 8.60 21.49
C TYR A 285 -12.89 7.81 21.38
N ILE A 286 -12.21 7.57 22.51
CA ILE A 286 -11.09 6.61 22.57
C ILE A 286 -11.38 5.62 23.69
N LYS A 287 -12.40 4.78 23.49
CA LYS A 287 -12.58 3.54 24.25
C LYS A 287 -13.37 2.59 23.36
N TYR A 288 -12.77 1.43 23.09
CA TYR A 288 -13.29 0.29 22.33
C TYR A 288 -13.17 0.32 20.80
N LEU A 289 -11.99 -0.08 20.31
CA LEU A 289 -11.90 -0.84 19.04
C LEU A 289 -11.03 -2.09 19.30
N PRO A 290 -11.55 -3.32 19.14
CA PRO A 290 -10.77 -4.54 19.36
C PRO A 290 -9.78 -4.80 18.21
N ARG A 291 -8.66 -5.46 18.53
CA ARG A 291 -7.65 -5.94 17.58
C ARG A 291 -8.24 -7.00 16.65
N TYR A 292 -8.50 -6.66 15.38
CA TYR A 292 -8.83 -7.61 14.33
C TYR A 292 -7.80 -7.51 13.20
N VAL A 293 -6.58 -7.97 13.49
CA VAL A 293 -5.57 -8.28 12.48
C VAL A 293 -5.44 -9.80 12.48
N THR A 294 -5.81 -10.44 11.38
CA THR A 294 -5.70 -11.90 11.26
C THR A 294 -4.25 -12.27 11.02
N LYS A 295 -3.52 -12.60 12.09
CA LYS A 295 -2.23 -13.27 11.97
C LYS A 295 -2.53 -14.72 11.57
N LEU A 296 -2.21 -15.10 10.34
CA LEU A 296 -2.31 -16.49 9.91
C LEU A 296 -1.16 -17.24 10.60
N LYS A 297 -1.50 -18.22 11.44
CA LYS A 297 -0.53 -19.13 12.08
C LYS A 297 -0.22 -20.28 11.15
#